data_AF-A0A2H9P0X0-F1
#
_entry.id   AF-A0A2H9P0X0-F1
#
_cell.length_a   1.000
_cell.length_b   1.000
_cell.length_c   1.000
_cell.angle_alpha   90.00
_cell.angle_beta   90.00
_cell.angle_gamma   90.00
#
_symmetry.space_group_name_H-M   'P 1'
#
loop_
_entity.id
_entity.type
_entity.pdbx_description
1 polymer ?
#
loop_
_entity_poly.entity_id
_entity_poly.type
_entity_poly.pdbx_seq_one_letter_code
_entity_poly.pdbx_strand_id
1 'polypeptide(L)'
;MSQRSDIEKDVNASISNKLLVICVDRDNDVGEKAGITTPVIGRNACIDAAQRLALEDPEDADSNSMFAAIKTYEDLISKGYQVEVVIVAGIKERGVQADEKILKEIKKILEVFSANGAVIVSDGEDDESVIPVIQNVLPVVSVQRVV
;
A
#
# COMPACT_ATOMS: atom_id res chain seq x y z
N MET A 1 27.08 18.67 -23.99
CA MET A 1 25.66 18.34 -24.30
C MET A 1 25.23 17.01 -23.68
N SER A 2 26.09 15.98 -23.63
CA SER A 2 25.79 14.67 -22.99
C SER A 2 25.45 14.74 -21.50
N GLN A 3 26.17 15.53 -20.70
CA GLN A 3 25.94 15.54 -19.23
C GLN A 3 24.60 16.16 -18.80
N ARG A 4 23.99 17.05 -19.60
CA ARG A 4 22.69 17.65 -19.24
C ARG A 4 21.52 16.69 -19.46
N SER A 5 21.60 15.85 -20.50
CA SER A 5 20.57 14.83 -20.77
C SER A 5 20.57 13.69 -19.75
N ASP A 6 21.75 13.39 -19.18
CA ASP A 6 21.86 12.36 -18.13
C ASP A 6 21.28 12.87 -16.81
N ILE A 7 21.55 14.13 -16.44
CA ILE A 7 20.96 14.78 -15.26
C ILE A 7 19.42 14.91 -15.39
N GLU A 8 18.89 15.28 -16.55
CA GLU A 8 17.43 15.35 -16.76
C GLU A 8 16.75 13.97 -16.71
N LYS A 9 17.44 12.92 -17.14
CA LYS A 9 16.97 11.53 -16.96
C LYS A 9 16.98 11.13 -15.49
N ASP A 10 18.04 11.43 -14.75
CA ASP A 10 18.15 11.12 -13.33
C ASP A 10 17.14 11.91 -12.49
N VAL A 11 16.83 13.15 -12.88
CA VAL A 11 15.79 13.98 -12.23
C VAL A 11 14.39 13.44 -12.54
N ASN A 12 14.09 13.05 -13.78
CA ASN A 12 12.80 12.42 -14.09
C ASN A 12 12.66 11.01 -13.49
N ALA A 13 13.77 10.29 -13.31
CA ALA A 13 13.80 9.01 -12.59
C ALA A 13 13.62 9.18 -11.08
N SER A 14 13.99 10.33 -10.51
CA SER A 14 13.86 10.63 -9.07
C SER A 14 12.52 11.23 -8.66
N ILE A 15 11.68 11.64 -9.62
CA ILE A 15 10.29 12.05 -9.34
C ILE A 15 9.40 10.82 -9.45
N SER A 16 8.96 10.28 -8.31
CA SER A 16 7.95 9.22 -8.29
C SER A 16 6.61 9.75 -8.79
N ASN A 17 6.36 9.61 -10.09
CA ASN A 17 5.11 10.00 -10.76
C ASN A 17 4.11 8.84 -10.85
N LYS A 18 4.55 7.61 -10.55
CA LYS A 18 3.75 6.39 -10.59
C LYS A 18 3.75 5.73 -9.21
N LEU A 19 2.74 6.04 -8.41
CA LEU A 19 2.68 5.72 -6.99
C LEU A 19 1.80 4.50 -6.72
N LEU A 20 2.23 3.67 -5.79
CA LEU A 20 1.41 2.62 -5.21
C LEU A 20 0.99 3.05 -3.80
N VAL A 21 -0.30 3.24 -3.57
CA VAL A 21 -0.84 3.50 -2.23
C VAL A 21 -1.13 2.16 -1.59
N ILE A 22 -0.44 1.85 -0.50
CA ILE A 22 -0.47 0.54 0.15
C ILE A 22 -1.07 0.70 1.54
N CYS A 23 -2.28 0.17 1.73
CA CYS A 23 -2.79 -0.14 3.06
C CYS A 23 -2.16 -1.47 3.50
N VAL A 24 -1.56 -1.48 4.68
CA VAL A 24 -0.99 -2.69 5.26
C VAL A 24 -1.86 -3.13 6.42
N ASP A 25 -2.03 -4.44 6.58
CA ASP A 25 -2.61 -5.11 7.75
C ASP A 25 -1.69 -6.30 8.09
N ARG A 26 -0.78 -6.14 9.04
CA ARG A 26 0.29 -7.12 9.27
C ARG A 26 -0.21 -8.41 9.90
N ASP A 27 -1.25 -8.36 10.72
CA ASP A 27 -1.80 -9.51 11.43
C ASP A 27 -3.05 -10.12 10.77
N ASN A 28 -3.37 -9.68 9.56
CA ASN A 28 -4.34 -10.27 8.67
C ASN A 28 -5.77 -10.24 9.23
N ASP A 29 -6.14 -9.18 9.94
CA ASP A 29 -7.52 -8.95 10.42
C ASP A 29 -8.49 -8.81 9.23
N VAL A 30 -8.06 -8.24 8.10
CA VAL A 30 -8.77 -8.20 6.81
C VAL A 30 -9.12 -9.62 6.33
N GLY A 31 -8.22 -10.57 6.51
CA GLY A 31 -8.43 -11.97 6.13
C GLY A 31 -9.22 -12.77 7.16
N GLU A 32 -8.87 -12.65 8.43
CA GLU A 32 -9.41 -13.42 9.54
C GLU A 32 -10.85 -13.04 9.89
N LYS A 33 -11.15 -11.73 9.92
CA LYS A 33 -12.47 -11.21 10.32
C LYS A 33 -13.40 -11.10 9.13
N ALA A 34 -12.91 -10.53 8.03
CA ALA A 34 -13.73 -10.23 6.87
C ALA A 34 -13.64 -11.27 5.75
N GLY A 35 -12.79 -12.30 5.84
CA GLY A 35 -12.70 -13.36 4.82
C GLY A 35 -12.29 -12.82 3.44
N ILE A 36 -11.45 -11.79 3.41
CA ILE A 36 -10.95 -11.15 2.19
C ILE A 36 -9.59 -11.74 1.85
N THR A 37 -9.39 -12.11 0.58
CA THR A 37 -8.10 -12.62 0.11
C THR A 37 -7.23 -11.48 -0.39
N THR A 38 -6.01 -11.37 0.14
CA THR A 38 -5.01 -10.39 -0.26
C THR A 38 -4.01 -10.95 -1.28
N PRO A 39 -3.40 -10.10 -2.15
CA PRO A 39 -3.58 -8.65 -2.20
C PRO A 39 -4.90 -8.26 -2.88
N VAL A 40 -5.55 -7.22 -2.37
CA VAL A 40 -6.67 -6.56 -3.03
C VAL A 40 -6.11 -5.41 -3.87
N ILE A 41 -6.50 -5.33 -5.14
CA ILE A 41 -5.97 -4.36 -6.09
C ILE A 41 -7.12 -3.59 -6.72
N GLY A 42 -7.00 -2.26 -6.74
CA GLY A 42 -7.93 -1.37 -7.43
C GLY A 42 -8.94 -0.72 -6.49
N ARG A 43 -9.29 0.54 -6.81
CA ARG A 43 -10.17 1.38 -5.99
C ARG A 43 -11.46 0.70 -5.52
N ASN A 44 -12.22 0.12 -6.44
CA ASN A 44 -13.53 -0.44 -6.10
C ASN A 44 -13.39 -1.71 -5.25
N ALA A 45 -12.41 -2.58 -5.57
CA ALA A 45 -12.15 -3.77 -4.78
C ALA A 45 -11.72 -3.42 -3.35
N CYS A 46 -10.91 -2.35 -3.18
CA CYS A 46 -10.55 -1.85 -1.86
C CYS A 46 -11.74 -1.27 -1.10
N ILE A 47 -12.68 -0.57 -1.77
CA ILE A 47 -13.91 -0.08 -1.13
C ILE A 47 -14.76 -1.24 -0.63
N ASP A 48 -14.97 -2.25 -1.46
CA ASP A 48 -15.78 -3.43 -1.09
C ASP A 48 -15.15 -4.17 0.09
N ALA A 49 -13.81 -4.29 0.09
CA ALA A 49 -13.04 -4.87 1.18
C ALA A 49 -13.21 -4.06 2.48
N ALA A 50 -13.04 -2.74 2.43
CA ALA A 50 -13.16 -1.86 3.59
C ALA A 50 -14.57 -1.85 4.18
N GLN A 51 -15.59 -1.81 3.32
CA GLN A 51 -16.99 -1.91 3.73
C GLN A 51 -17.28 -3.24 4.42
N ARG A 52 -16.77 -4.34 3.87
CA ARG A 52 -16.97 -5.66 4.46
C ARG A 52 -16.33 -5.76 5.85
N LEU A 53 -15.08 -5.30 6.00
CA LEU A 53 -14.43 -5.30 7.31
C LEU A 53 -15.18 -4.44 8.33
N ALA A 54 -15.54 -3.20 7.96
CA ALA A 54 -16.30 -2.31 8.85
C ALA A 54 -17.68 -2.86 9.26
N LEU A 55 -18.30 -3.72 8.43
CA LEU A 55 -19.57 -4.37 8.75
C LEU A 55 -19.40 -5.59 9.67
N GLU A 56 -18.31 -6.33 9.52
CA GLU A 56 -18.00 -7.52 10.34
C GLU A 56 -17.41 -7.14 11.71
N ASP A 57 -16.49 -6.17 11.75
CA ASP A 57 -15.87 -5.63 12.96
C ASP A 57 -15.76 -4.09 12.88
N PRO A 58 -16.78 -3.34 13.33
CA PRO A 58 -16.78 -1.89 13.27
C PRO A 58 -15.83 -1.21 14.28
N GLU A 59 -15.28 -1.97 15.24
CA GLU A 59 -14.29 -1.45 16.19
C GLU A 59 -12.86 -1.56 15.65
N ASP A 60 -12.67 -2.24 14.51
CA ASP A 60 -11.40 -2.43 13.85
C ASP A 60 -10.92 -1.17 13.12
N ALA A 61 -9.69 -0.75 13.44
CA ALA A 61 -9.06 0.43 12.87
C ALA A 61 -8.55 0.20 11.43
N ASP A 62 -8.33 -1.03 10.99
CA ASP A 62 -7.90 -1.36 9.62
C ASP A 62 -8.88 -0.81 8.59
N SER A 63 -10.18 -0.89 8.88
CA SER A 63 -11.23 -0.38 7.99
C SER A 63 -11.04 1.12 7.69
N ASN A 64 -10.64 1.91 8.69
CA ASN A 64 -10.33 3.33 8.55
C ASN A 64 -9.07 3.56 7.70
N SER A 65 -8.03 2.76 7.92
CA SER A 65 -6.79 2.79 7.12
C SER A 65 -7.04 2.46 5.66
N MET A 66 -7.91 1.49 5.37
CA MET A 66 -8.30 1.16 4.00
C MET A 66 -9.04 2.33 3.33
N PHE A 67 -10.00 2.96 4.02
CA PHE A 67 -10.69 4.15 3.50
C PHE A 67 -9.75 5.34 3.31
N ALA A 68 -8.79 5.54 4.21
CA ALA A 68 -7.77 6.56 4.06
C ALA A 68 -6.86 6.29 2.84
N ALA A 69 -6.49 5.04 2.59
CA ALA A 69 -5.73 4.66 1.40
C ALA A 69 -6.50 4.97 0.11
N ILE A 70 -7.80 4.67 0.07
CA ILE A 70 -8.67 5.02 -1.06
C ILE A 70 -8.74 6.54 -1.24
N LYS A 71 -8.87 7.30 -0.15
CA LYS A 71 -8.89 8.76 -0.19
C LYS A 71 -7.59 9.34 -0.73
N THR A 72 -6.45 8.82 -0.25
CA THR A 72 -5.12 9.23 -0.72
C THR A 72 -4.91 8.90 -2.19
N TYR A 73 -5.40 7.75 -2.66
CA TYR A 73 -5.42 7.42 -4.07
C TYR A 73 -6.19 8.47 -4.90
N GLU A 74 -7.41 8.83 -4.49
CA GLU A 74 -8.22 9.82 -5.21
C GLU A 74 -7.56 11.19 -5.25
N ASP A 75 -6.98 11.61 -4.14
CA ASP A 75 -6.30 12.90 -4.03
C ASP A 75 -5.06 12.94 -4.92
N LEU A 76 -4.29 11.86 -5.01
CA LEU A 76 -3.13 11.78 -5.90
C LEU A 76 -3.53 11.72 -7.38
N ILE A 77 -4.57 10.96 -7.73
CA ILE A 77 -5.14 10.94 -9.09
C ILE A 77 -5.57 12.36 -9.49
N SER A 78 -6.24 13.09 -8.60
CA SER A 78 -6.69 14.48 -8.85
C SER A 78 -5.53 15.46 -9.12
N LYS A 79 -4.34 15.15 -8.59
CA LYS A 79 -3.10 15.91 -8.78
C LYS A 79 -2.31 15.47 -10.03
N GLY A 80 -2.81 14.50 -10.79
CA GLY A 80 -2.20 14.05 -12.05
C GLY A 80 -1.15 12.95 -11.91
N TYR A 81 -1.04 12.31 -10.74
CA TYR A 81 -0.19 11.13 -10.58
C TYR A 81 -0.82 9.92 -11.28
N GLN A 82 0.01 8.97 -11.73
CA GLN A 82 -0.45 7.63 -12.04
C GLN A 82 -0.45 6.83 -10.74
N VAL A 83 -1.60 6.37 -10.28
CA VAL A 83 -1.71 5.75 -8.96
C VAL A 83 -2.45 4.44 -9.07
N GLU A 84 -2.08 3.49 -8.24
CA GLU A 84 -2.89 2.32 -7.92
C GLU A 84 -3.01 2.19 -6.40
N VAL A 85 -4.17 1.71 -5.92
CA VAL A 85 -4.40 1.45 -4.49
C VAL A 85 -4.51 -0.04 -4.24
N VAL A 86 -3.87 -0.48 -3.17
CA VAL A 86 -3.82 -1.89 -2.78
C VAL A 86 -3.97 -2.07 -1.29
N ILE A 87 -4.52 -3.21 -0.89
CA ILE A 87 -4.49 -3.72 0.47
C ILE A 87 -3.65 -4.98 0.47
N VAL A 88 -2.64 -5.02 1.30
CA VAL A 88 -1.78 -6.19 1.50
C VAL A 88 -1.90 -6.61 2.96
N ALA A 89 -1.85 -7.91 3.20
CA ALA A 89 -1.88 -8.40 4.56
C ALA A 89 -0.78 -9.41 4.84
N GLY A 90 -0.38 -9.50 6.10
CA GLY A 90 0.51 -10.53 6.60
C GLY A 90 -0.24 -11.80 6.95
N ILE A 91 0.12 -12.39 8.09
CA ILE A 91 -0.54 -13.56 8.68
C ILE A 91 -0.77 -13.30 10.17
N LYS A 92 -1.73 -14.00 10.76
CA LYS A 92 -2.14 -13.85 12.16
C LYS A 92 -0.99 -13.94 13.17
N GLU A 93 -0.06 -14.86 12.95
CA GLU A 93 1.07 -15.08 13.86
C GLU A 93 2.14 -13.99 13.80
N ARG A 94 2.01 -13.04 12.86
CA ARG A 94 2.95 -11.93 12.61
C ARG A 94 4.37 -12.46 12.34
N GLY A 95 5.37 -11.59 12.54
CA GLY A 95 6.78 -11.94 12.41
C GLY A 95 7.25 -12.14 10.97
N VAL A 96 8.32 -12.91 10.79
CA VAL A 96 9.02 -13.03 9.51
C VAL A 96 8.10 -13.57 8.40
N GLN A 97 7.22 -14.52 8.72
CA GLN A 97 6.30 -15.07 7.72
C GLN A 97 5.26 -14.04 7.24
N ALA A 98 4.79 -13.15 8.12
CA ALA A 98 3.90 -12.05 7.75
C ALA A 98 4.61 -11.08 6.81
N ASP A 99 5.82 -10.67 7.19
CA ASP A 99 6.66 -9.76 6.42
C ASP A 99 6.99 -10.36 5.03
N GLU A 100 7.30 -11.66 4.96
CA GLU A 100 7.53 -12.37 3.71
C GLU A 100 6.29 -12.43 2.81
N LYS A 101 5.10 -12.64 3.39
CA LYS A 101 3.85 -12.66 2.62
C LYS A 101 3.58 -11.30 2.01
N ILE A 102 3.65 -10.23 2.80
CA ILE A 102 3.51 -8.85 2.34
C ILE A 102 4.48 -8.56 1.19
N LEU A 103 5.74 -8.95 1.34
CA LEU A 103 6.75 -8.78 0.29
C LEU A 103 6.41 -9.52 -1.01
N LYS A 104 5.90 -10.75 -0.91
CA LYS A 104 5.46 -11.55 -2.07
C LYS A 104 4.26 -10.90 -2.76
N GLU A 105 3.31 -10.36 -2.00
CA GLU A 105 2.15 -9.66 -2.53
C GLU A 105 2.52 -8.39 -3.29
N ILE A 106 3.37 -7.55 -2.69
CA ILE A 106 3.86 -6.32 -3.32
C ILE A 106 4.60 -6.63 -4.62
N LYS A 107 5.44 -7.67 -4.64
CA LYS A 107 6.13 -8.08 -5.87
C LYS A 107 5.14 -8.47 -6.98
N LYS A 108 4.10 -9.24 -6.67
CA LYS A 108 3.04 -9.59 -7.64
C LYS A 108 2.29 -8.35 -8.14
N ILE A 109 1.99 -7.40 -7.26
CA ILE A 109 1.36 -6.14 -7.65
C ILE A 109 2.26 -5.38 -8.64
N LEU A 110 3.57 -5.31 -8.37
CA LEU A 110 4.53 -4.60 -9.21
C LEU A 110 4.72 -5.21 -10.61
N GLU A 111 4.44 -6.50 -10.78
CA GLU A 111 4.38 -7.16 -12.09
C GLU A 111 3.23 -6.63 -12.96
N VAL A 112 2.11 -6.24 -12.34
CA VAL A 112 0.93 -5.69 -13.02
C VAL A 112 1.00 -4.17 -13.13
N PHE A 113 1.47 -3.51 -12.07
CA PHE A 113 1.59 -2.06 -11.97
C PHE A 113 3.00 -1.68 -11.53
N SER A 114 3.88 -1.38 -12.49
CA SER A 114 5.27 -1.00 -12.23
C SER A 114 5.37 0.41 -11.63
N ALA A 115 5.09 0.54 -10.34
CA ALA A 115 5.25 1.76 -9.57
C ALA A 115 6.73 2.10 -9.35
N ASN A 116 7.01 3.38 -9.14
CA ASN A 116 8.34 3.91 -8.81
C ASN A 116 8.35 4.65 -7.45
N GLY A 117 7.26 4.59 -6.69
CA GLY A 117 7.20 5.05 -5.32
C GLY A 117 6.00 4.46 -4.58
N ALA A 118 6.11 4.37 -3.26
CA ALA A 118 5.04 3.90 -2.38
C ALA A 118 4.55 5.03 -1.46
N VAL A 119 3.25 5.05 -1.21
CA VAL A 119 2.66 5.77 -0.08
C VAL A 119 2.06 4.72 0.85
N ILE A 120 2.61 4.59 2.05
CA ILE A 120 2.14 3.61 3.03
C ILE A 120 1.05 4.24 3.88
N VAL A 121 -0.04 3.52 4.09
CA VAL A 121 -1.15 3.89 4.97
C VAL A 121 -1.31 2.78 6.00
N SER A 122 -1.40 3.16 7.28
CA SER A 122 -1.42 2.24 8.41
C SER A 122 -2.19 2.85 9.59
N ASP A 123 -2.77 2.01 10.44
CA ASP A 123 -3.48 2.40 11.65
C ASP A 123 -2.58 2.51 12.90
N GLY A 124 -1.34 1.99 12.84
CA GLY A 124 -0.59 1.69 14.06
C GLY A 124 0.90 1.43 13.89
N GLU A 125 1.57 1.14 15.00
CA GLU A 125 3.02 0.86 15.03
C GLU A 125 3.36 -0.54 14.51
N ASP A 126 2.46 -1.51 14.68
CA ASP A 126 2.73 -2.89 14.27
C ASP A 126 2.81 -3.03 12.75
N ASP A 127 1.88 -2.42 12.04
CA ASP A 127 1.89 -2.33 10.58
C ASP A 127 3.08 -1.53 10.04
N GLU A 128 3.41 -0.39 10.65
CA GLU A 128 4.56 0.41 10.22
C GLU A 128 5.88 -0.36 10.35
N SER A 129 5.94 -1.40 11.18
CA SER A 129 7.14 -2.24 11.33
C SER A 129 7.56 -2.95 10.04
N VAL A 130 6.66 -3.11 9.06
CA VAL A 130 7.00 -3.73 7.75
C VAL A 130 7.59 -2.76 6.75
N ILE A 131 7.58 -1.44 7.02
CA ILE A 131 8.08 -0.42 6.09
C ILE A 131 9.50 -0.72 5.60
N PRO A 132 10.48 -1.11 6.44
CA PRO A 132 11.82 -1.46 5.97
C PRO A 132 11.81 -2.63 4.96
N VAL A 133 10.90 -3.57 5.11
CA VAL A 133 10.74 -4.72 4.20
C VAL A 133 10.19 -4.25 2.85
N ILE A 134 9.20 -3.35 2.85
CA ILE A 134 8.64 -2.76 1.63
C ILE A 134 9.68 -1.91 0.90
N GLN A 135 10.45 -1.11 1.64
CA GLN A 135 11.51 -0.23 1.10
C GLN A 135 12.59 -0.98 0.31
N ASN A 136 12.80 -2.28 0.57
CA ASN A 136 13.74 -3.09 -0.18
C ASN A 136 13.32 -3.33 -1.64
N VAL A 137 12.05 -3.11 -2.00
CA VAL A 137 11.51 -3.37 -3.34
C VAL A 137 10.99 -2.10 -4.00
N LEU A 138 10.41 -1.19 -3.22
CA LEU A 138 9.81 0.04 -3.73
C LEU A 138 10.18 1.21 -2.81
N PRO A 139 10.75 2.31 -3.33
CA PRO A 139 11.06 3.48 -2.53
C PRO A 139 9.80 4.04 -1.84
N VAL A 140 9.82 4.16 -0.51
CA VAL A 140 8.71 4.76 0.24
C VAL A 140 8.86 6.27 0.21
N VAL A 141 7.89 6.93 -0.42
CA VAL A 141 7.85 8.39 -0.61
C VAL A 141 7.17 9.06 0.57
N SER A 142 6.17 8.41 1.16
CA SER A 142 5.39 8.95 2.28
C SER A 142 4.78 7.83 3.12
N VAL A 143 4.54 8.13 4.38
CA VAL A 143 3.84 7.27 5.35
C VAL A 143 2.73 8.12 5.96
N GLN A 144 1.53 7.56 6.04
CA GLN A 144 0.35 8.19 6.62
C GLN A 144 -0.23 7.28 7.69
N ARG A 145 -0.18 7.75 8.94
CA ARG A 145 -0.86 7.10 10.05
C ARG A 145 -2.28 7.61 10.16
N VAL A 146 -3.21 6.68 10.36
CA VAL A 146 -4.64 6.92 10.62
C VAL A 146 -4.93 6.39 12.02
N VAL A 147 -5.84 7.03 12.76
CA VAL A 147 -6.25 6.65 14.12
C VAL A 147 -7.76 6.69 14.20
#